data_AF-A0A3D2L456-F1
#
_entry.id   AF-A0A3D2L456-F1
#
_cell.length_a   1.000
_cell.length_b   1.000
_cell.length_c   1.000
_cell.angle_alpha   90.00
_cell.angle_beta   90.00
_cell.angle_gamma   90.00
#
_symmetry.space_group_name_H-M   'P 1'
#
loop_
_entity.id
_entity.type
_entity.pdbx_description
1 polymer ?
#
loop_
_entity_poly.entity_id
_entity_poly.type
_entity_poly.pdbx_seq_one_letter_code
_entity_poly.pdbx_strand_id
1 'polypeptide(L)'
;MPDVQMHTFSHTHEIFPTRTIKAGDTVSALPYAATPLSDMSIQANGKSYDLFDYVSQNRLVGLLAIKDGHIVHEYYDQGIGPDTRWMSMSMAKSVSTTLVGTAIKDGFIDSVDDQLVKYLPELSGSGYDGVSIKHLLQMTSGVKWDDTHTVAESERRTMLDIQVGQKPGEIMKFMASLPRIAEPGTVWNYSTGETHVVGALVKA
;
A
#
# COMPACT_ATOMS: atom_id res chain seq x y z
N MET A 1 -8.82 17.30 -10.62
CA MET A 1 -8.44 16.00 -11.23
C MET A 1 -9.45 15.68 -12.33
N PRO A 2 -9.17 14.82 -13.33
CA PRO A 2 -10.21 14.37 -14.25
C PRO A 2 -11.34 13.67 -13.47
N ASP A 3 -12.60 14.01 -13.78
CA ASP A 3 -13.79 13.57 -13.00
C ASP A 3 -13.88 12.05 -12.81
N VAL A 4 -13.43 11.28 -13.81
CA VAL A 4 -13.41 9.82 -13.76
C VAL A 4 -12.50 9.29 -12.64
N GLN A 5 -11.33 9.90 -12.45
CA GLN A 5 -10.37 9.48 -11.42
C GLN A 5 -10.92 9.75 -10.01
N MET A 6 -11.52 10.93 -9.82
CA MET A 6 -12.18 11.30 -8.57
C MET A 6 -13.23 10.28 -8.18
N HIS A 7 -14.17 10.02 -9.09
CA HIS A 7 -15.24 9.06 -8.86
C HIS A 7 -14.69 7.66 -8.55
N THR A 8 -13.69 7.20 -9.31
CA THR A 8 -13.09 5.87 -9.12
C THR A 8 -12.49 5.69 -7.73
N PHE A 9 -11.75 6.69 -7.23
CA PHE A 9 -11.05 6.56 -5.96
C PHE A 9 -11.97 6.68 -4.74
N SER A 10 -13.04 7.48 -4.81
CA SER A 10 -14.03 7.56 -3.73
C SER A 10 -15.09 6.43 -3.77
N HIS A 11 -15.28 5.78 -4.92
CA HIS A 11 -16.33 4.76 -5.11
C HIS A 11 -15.77 3.39 -5.51
N THR A 12 -14.52 3.08 -5.16
CA THR A 12 -13.87 1.80 -5.49
C THR A 12 -14.70 0.58 -5.07
N HIS A 13 -15.42 0.69 -3.96
CA HIS A 13 -16.28 -0.37 -3.42
C HIS A 13 -17.50 -0.71 -4.30
N GLU A 14 -17.88 0.20 -5.21
CA GLU A 14 -18.94 -0.02 -6.20
C GLU A 14 -18.40 -0.64 -7.48
N ILE A 15 -17.09 -0.48 -7.74
CA ILE A 15 -16.42 -0.88 -8.98
C ILE A 15 -15.77 -2.26 -8.84
N PHE A 16 -15.22 -2.57 -7.66
CA PHE A 16 -14.53 -3.84 -7.38
C PHE A 16 -15.16 -4.54 -6.18
N PRO A 17 -15.10 -5.90 -6.12
CA PRO A 17 -15.45 -6.63 -4.92
C PRO A 17 -14.58 -6.16 -3.75
N THR A 18 -15.23 -5.83 -2.65
CA THR A 18 -14.56 -5.37 -1.44
C THR A 18 -15.02 -6.18 -0.24
N ARG A 19 -14.15 -6.26 0.76
CA ARG A 19 -14.50 -6.69 2.11
C ARG A 19 -14.37 -5.48 3.02
N THR A 20 -15.44 -5.16 3.75
CA THR A 20 -15.38 -4.10 4.76
C THR A 20 -14.61 -4.63 5.99
N ILE A 21 -13.52 -3.94 6.34
CA ILE A 21 -12.88 -4.07 7.66
C ILE A 21 -13.61 -3.11 8.59
N LYS A 22 -14.38 -3.63 9.55
CA LYS A 22 -15.13 -2.82 10.50
C LYS A 22 -14.17 -2.20 11.52
N ALA A 23 -14.45 -0.96 11.92
CA ALA A 23 -13.85 -0.39 13.12
C ALA A 23 -14.28 -1.22 14.36
N GLY A 24 -13.45 -1.21 15.41
CA GLY A 24 -13.81 -1.82 16.69
C GLY A 24 -14.87 -0.99 17.43
N ASP A 25 -15.42 -1.57 18.51
CA ASP A 25 -16.48 -0.94 19.29
C ASP A 25 -16.02 0.32 20.05
N THR A 26 -14.72 0.43 20.31
CA THR A 26 -14.11 1.59 20.98
C THR A 26 -13.34 2.42 19.96
N VAL A 27 -13.76 3.66 19.76
CA VAL A 27 -13.12 4.63 18.85
C VAL A 27 -12.51 5.76 19.67
N SER A 28 -11.24 6.08 19.42
CA SER A 28 -10.62 7.28 19.96
C SER A 28 -10.85 8.44 19.01
N ALA A 29 -11.58 9.47 19.45
CA ALA A 29 -11.72 10.70 18.69
C ALA A 29 -10.37 11.42 18.60
N LEU A 30 -10.07 12.02 17.45
CA LEU A 30 -8.94 12.93 17.28
C LEU A 30 -9.43 14.36 17.55
N PRO A 31 -9.02 15.01 18.65
CA PRO A 31 -9.43 16.38 18.94
C PRO A 31 -8.78 17.36 17.97
N TYR A 32 -9.46 18.48 17.68
CA TYR A 32 -8.84 19.61 17.01
C TYR A 32 -7.95 20.40 17.97
N ALA A 33 -6.86 20.95 17.45
CA ALA A 33 -6.03 21.89 18.19
C ALA A 33 -6.80 23.20 18.43
N ALA A 34 -6.57 23.83 19.60
CA ALA A 34 -7.18 25.13 19.91
C ALA A 34 -6.76 26.24 18.93
N THR A 35 -5.58 26.09 18.31
CA THR A 35 -5.07 27.00 17.28
C THR A 35 -4.78 26.19 16.02
N PRO A 36 -5.54 26.40 14.93
CA PRO A 36 -5.28 25.74 13.67
C PRO A 36 -4.00 26.28 13.00
N LEU A 37 -3.41 25.47 12.14
CA LEU A 37 -2.31 25.86 11.27
C LEU A 37 -2.89 26.61 10.06
N SER A 38 -2.80 27.93 10.08
CA SER A 38 -3.22 28.81 8.97
C SER A 38 -2.04 29.43 8.20
N ASP A 39 -0.94 29.75 8.90
CA ASP A 39 0.12 30.62 8.35
C ASP A 39 1.42 29.86 8.09
N MET A 40 1.31 28.68 7.49
CA MET A 40 2.50 27.87 7.16
C MET A 40 3.13 28.37 5.85
N SER A 41 4.21 29.15 5.96
CA SER A 41 5.06 29.48 4.82
C SER A 41 5.91 28.27 4.40
N ILE A 42 5.77 27.86 3.15
CA ILE A 42 6.51 26.77 2.53
C ILE A 42 7.48 27.38 1.50
N GLN A 43 8.78 27.22 1.72
CA GLN A 43 9.81 27.73 0.81
C GLN A 43 10.23 26.64 -0.17
N ALA A 44 10.05 26.87 -1.48
CA ALA A 44 10.48 25.95 -2.52
C ALA A 44 10.91 26.70 -3.79
N ASN A 45 12.05 26.32 -4.37
CA ASN A 45 12.56 26.89 -5.63
C ASN A 45 12.62 28.43 -5.65
N GLY A 46 13.00 29.05 -4.53
CA GLY A 46 13.09 30.51 -4.39
C GLY A 46 11.73 31.24 -4.32
N LYS A 47 10.64 30.51 -4.11
CA LYS A 47 9.29 31.06 -3.91
C LYS A 47 8.75 30.67 -2.54
N SER A 48 7.90 31.54 -2.00
CA SER A 48 7.09 31.26 -0.81
C SER A 48 5.70 30.84 -1.26
N TYR A 49 5.21 29.76 -0.68
CA TYR A 49 3.85 29.24 -0.82
C TYR A 49 3.19 29.18 0.54
N ASP A 50 1.86 29.13 0.58
CA ASP A 50 1.11 28.73 1.77
C ASP A 50 0.43 27.35 1.58
N LEU A 51 -0.38 26.93 2.55
CA LEU A 51 -1.13 25.67 2.46
C LEU A 51 -2.17 25.70 1.35
N PHE A 52 -2.76 26.86 1.07
CA PHE A 52 -3.74 27.01 -0.01
C PHE A 52 -3.08 26.85 -1.39
N ASP A 53 -1.92 27.46 -1.58
CA ASP A 53 -1.08 27.26 -2.77
C ASP A 53 -0.71 25.79 -2.93
N TYR A 54 -0.29 25.13 -1.84
CA TYR A 54 0.11 23.73 -1.88
C TYR A 54 -1.04 22.84 -2.34
N VAL A 55 -2.23 23.02 -1.76
CA VAL A 55 -3.44 22.26 -2.11
C VAL A 55 -3.85 22.53 -3.57
N SER A 56 -3.94 23.79 -3.96
CA SER A 56 -4.41 24.20 -5.29
C SER A 56 -3.47 23.76 -6.42
N GLN A 57 -2.16 23.76 -6.19
CA GLN A 57 -1.17 23.37 -7.21
C GLN A 57 -0.99 21.85 -7.34
N ASN A 58 -1.25 21.08 -6.29
CA ASN A 58 -0.98 19.63 -6.26
C ASN A 58 -2.21 18.74 -6.50
N ARG A 59 -3.36 19.34 -6.87
CA ARG A 59 -4.63 18.60 -7.12
C ARG A 59 -5.03 17.72 -5.92
N LEU A 60 -4.79 18.21 -4.71
CA LEU A 60 -5.20 17.53 -3.48
C LEU A 60 -6.72 17.64 -3.33
N VAL A 61 -7.32 16.57 -2.81
CA VAL A 61 -8.76 16.56 -2.47
C VAL A 61 -9.01 16.27 -1.01
N GLY A 62 -7.99 15.82 -0.29
CA GLY A 62 -7.99 15.66 1.16
C GLY A 62 -6.58 15.93 1.69
N LEU A 63 -6.48 16.67 2.80
CA LEU A 63 -5.23 16.91 3.53
C LEU A 63 -5.55 16.94 5.02
N LEU A 64 -4.83 16.13 5.81
CA LEU A 64 -4.95 16.09 7.27
C LEU A 64 -3.55 16.23 7.88
N ALA A 65 -3.37 17.17 8.80
CA ALA A 65 -2.15 17.34 9.57
C ALA A 65 -2.45 17.22 11.06
N ILE A 66 -1.68 16.35 11.73
CA ILE A 66 -1.80 16.06 13.16
C ILE A 66 -0.49 16.43 13.85
N LYS A 67 -0.58 17.12 14.98
CA LYS A 67 0.56 17.45 15.85
C LYS A 67 0.17 17.20 17.30
N ASP A 68 1.00 16.48 18.04
CA ASP A 68 0.80 16.19 19.46
C ASP A 68 -0.60 15.61 19.76
N GLY A 69 -1.07 14.71 18.89
CA GLY A 69 -2.38 14.06 19.00
C GLY A 69 -3.59 14.92 18.60
N HIS A 70 -3.38 16.14 18.12
CA HIS A 70 -4.44 17.06 17.73
C HIS A 70 -4.42 17.38 16.24
N ILE A 71 -5.59 17.48 15.62
CA ILE A 71 -5.75 17.94 14.24
C ILE A 71 -5.44 19.43 14.20
N VAL A 72 -4.36 19.80 13.51
CA VAL A 72 -3.95 21.21 13.34
C VAL A 72 -4.40 21.77 12.00
N HIS A 73 -4.62 20.93 11.00
CA HIS A 73 -5.16 21.33 9.71
C HIS A 73 -5.95 20.19 9.10
N GLU A 74 -7.07 20.51 8.48
CA GLU A 74 -7.90 19.56 7.77
C GLU A 74 -8.58 20.26 6.60
N TYR A 75 -8.51 19.65 5.43
CA TYR A 75 -9.04 20.17 4.19
C TYR A 75 -9.62 19.04 3.35
N TYR A 76 -10.77 19.31 2.75
CA TYR A 76 -11.45 18.43 1.80
C TYR A 76 -12.00 19.25 0.63
N ASP A 77 -11.98 18.67 -0.57
CA ASP A 77 -12.49 19.30 -1.80
C ASP A 77 -13.30 18.31 -2.65
N GLN A 78 -13.92 18.79 -3.72
CA GLN A 78 -14.57 17.96 -4.74
C GLN A 78 -15.66 17.04 -4.16
N GLY A 79 -16.34 17.51 -3.11
CA GLY A 79 -17.45 16.79 -2.48
C GLY A 79 -17.05 15.62 -1.58
N ILE A 80 -15.76 15.44 -1.27
CA ILE A 80 -15.33 14.49 -0.24
C ILE A 80 -15.39 15.12 1.15
N GLY A 81 -15.39 14.29 2.18
CA GLY A 81 -15.34 14.72 3.58
C GLY A 81 -14.68 13.67 4.47
N PRO A 82 -14.71 13.85 5.81
CA PRO A 82 -14.02 12.99 6.76
C PRO A 82 -14.49 11.53 6.72
N ASP A 83 -15.74 11.28 6.34
CA ASP A 83 -16.32 9.94 6.24
C ASP A 83 -16.13 9.29 4.85
N THR A 84 -15.56 10.01 3.88
CA THR A 84 -15.35 9.49 2.53
C THR A 84 -14.21 8.48 2.53
N ARG A 85 -14.53 7.23 2.14
CA ARG A 85 -13.50 6.21 1.88
C ARG A 85 -12.76 6.53 0.58
N TRP A 86 -11.44 6.43 0.61
CA TRP A 86 -10.60 6.70 -0.54
C TRP A 86 -9.69 5.51 -0.87
N MET A 87 -9.48 5.23 -2.15
CA MET A 87 -8.51 4.22 -2.59
C MET A 87 -7.10 4.62 -2.14
N SER A 88 -6.57 3.87 -1.17
CA SER A 88 -5.27 4.16 -0.54
C SER A 88 -4.05 3.86 -1.43
N MET A 89 -4.27 3.19 -2.57
CA MET A 89 -3.21 2.68 -3.43
C MET A 89 -2.20 1.86 -2.62
N SER A 90 -0.92 2.19 -2.70
CA SER A 90 0.15 1.43 -2.07
C SER A 90 0.32 1.70 -0.58
N MET A 91 -0.45 2.62 0.03
CA MET A 91 -0.47 2.75 1.49
C MET A 91 -0.89 1.45 2.18
N ALA A 92 -1.75 0.65 1.52
CA ALA A 92 -2.15 -0.69 1.99
C ALA A 92 -0.95 -1.62 2.28
N LYS A 93 0.18 -1.47 1.56
CA LYS A 93 1.39 -2.27 1.79
C LYS A 93 1.90 -2.12 3.22
N SER A 94 1.90 -0.89 3.74
CA SER A 94 2.38 -0.60 5.09
C SER A 94 1.52 -1.27 6.16
N VAL A 95 0.21 -1.39 5.92
CA VAL A 95 -0.68 -2.12 6.82
C VAL A 95 -0.34 -3.60 6.81
N SER A 96 -0.19 -4.21 5.63
CA SER A 96 0.16 -5.64 5.51
C SER A 96 1.51 -5.97 6.14
N THR A 97 2.54 -5.13 5.95
CA THR A 97 3.86 -5.36 6.59
C THR A 97 3.81 -5.16 8.10
N THR A 98 2.99 -4.22 8.60
CA THR A 98 2.75 -4.07 10.05
C THR A 98 2.12 -5.32 10.64
N LEU A 99 1.17 -5.94 9.94
CA LEU A 99 0.54 -7.19 10.40
C LEU A 99 1.53 -8.36 10.47
N VAL A 100 2.52 -8.43 9.58
CA VAL A 100 3.63 -9.40 9.71
C VAL A 100 4.42 -9.14 11.00
N GLY A 101 4.72 -7.88 11.32
CA GLY A 101 5.35 -7.51 12.59
C GLY A 101 4.54 -7.93 13.82
N THR A 102 3.21 -7.78 13.77
CA THR A 102 2.31 -8.29 14.81
C THR A 102 2.34 -9.81 14.91
N ALA A 103 2.30 -10.53 13.78
CA ALA A 103 2.39 -12.00 13.76
C ALA A 103 3.71 -12.52 14.37
N ILE A 104 4.82 -11.80 14.17
CA ILE A 104 6.09 -12.09 14.84
C ILE A 104 5.98 -11.88 16.35
N LYS A 105 5.46 -10.73 16.77
CA LYS A 105 5.27 -10.40 18.19
C LYS A 105 4.40 -11.44 18.90
N ASP A 106 3.38 -11.95 18.21
CA ASP A 106 2.43 -12.93 18.74
C ASP A 106 2.96 -14.39 18.65
N GLY A 107 4.15 -14.61 18.07
CA GLY A 107 4.81 -15.90 18.00
C GLY A 107 4.33 -16.83 16.88
N PHE A 108 3.57 -16.31 15.91
CA PHE A 108 3.18 -17.06 14.71
C PHE A 108 4.29 -17.14 13.66
N ILE A 109 5.19 -16.15 13.67
CA ILE A 109 6.39 -16.11 12.83
C ILE A 109 7.59 -15.97 13.76
N ASP A 110 8.57 -16.89 13.67
CA ASP A 110 9.71 -16.88 14.60
C ASP A 110 10.67 -15.71 14.36
N SER A 111 10.99 -15.42 13.09
CA SER A 111 11.91 -14.35 12.73
C SER A 111 11.67 -13.82 11.32
N VAL A 112 12.04 -12.56 11.08
CA VAL A 112 12.14 -12.00 9.73
C VAL A 112 13.21 -12.70 8.88
N ASP A 113 14.17 -13.37 9.51
CA ASP A 113 15.22 -14.12 8.81
C ASP A 113 14.77 -15.52 8.37
N ASP A 114 13.58 -15.96 8.77
CA ASP A 114 13.00 -17.21 8.29
C ASP A 114 12.77 -17.15 6.78
N GLN A 115 12.95 -18.30 6.13
CA GLN A 115 12.62 -18.46 4.72
C GLN A 115 11.11 -18.43 4.50
N LEU A 116 10.66 -17.76 3.43
CA LEU A 116 9.24 -17.68 3.07
C LEU A 116 8.58 -19.05 2.93
N VAL A 117 9.30 -20.00 2.32
CA VAL A 117 8.81 -21.37 2.06
C VAL A 117 8.47 -22.16 3.33
N LYS A 118 8.97 -21.73 4.50
CA LYS A 118 8.56 -22.28 5.80
C LYS A 118 7.07 -22.08 6.07
N TYR A 119 6.52 -20.93 5.66
CA TYR A 119 5.13 -20.53 5.88
C TYR A 119 4.27 -20.66 4.63
N LEU A 120 4.89 -20.57 3.45
CA LEU A 120 4.25 -20.65 2.13
C LEU A 120 4.90 -21.78 1.31
N PRO A 121 4.66 -23.06 1.67
CA PRO A 121 5.31 -24.20 1.02
C PRO A 121 5.01 -24.29 -0.48
N GLU A 122 3.91 -23.71 -0.96
CA GLU A 122 3.57 -23.61 -2.39
C GLU A 122 4.58 -22.78 -3.21
N LEU A 123 5.45 -21.99 -2.55
CA LEU A 123 6.52 -21.24 -3.20
C LEU A 123 7.84 -22.04 -3.33
N SER A 124 7.90 -23.27 -2.84
CA SER A 124 9.09 -24.12 -2.97
C SER A 124 9.43 -24.38 -4.44
N GLY A 125 10.70 -24.26 -4.82
CA GLY A 125 11.15 -24.37 -6.22
C GLY A 125 10.81 -23.17 -7.11
N SER A 126 10.15 -22.12 -6.60
CA SER A 126 9.90 -20.87 -7.33
C SER A 126 11.06 -19.88 -7.20
N GLY A 127 10.93 -18.70 -7.82
CA GLY A 127 11.84 -17.57 -7.60
C GLY A 127 11.98 -17.13 -6.14
N TYR A 128 11.06 -17.57 -5.25
CA TYR A 128 11.07 -17.28 -3.81
C TYR A 128 11.83 -18.31 -2.95
N ASP A 129 12.31 -19.41 -3.52
CA ASP A 129 12.98 -20.47 -2.74
C ASP A 129 14.30 -19.99 -2.13
N GLY A 130 14.39 -19.89 -0.80
CA GLY A 130 15.53 -19.28 -0.11
C GLY A 130 15.43 -17.76 0.08
N VAL A 131 14.33 -17.12 -0.33
CA VAL A 131 14.02 -15.74 0.05
C VAL A 131 13.53 -15.72 1.51
N SER A 132 14.06 -14.83 2.34
CA SER A 132 13.59 -14.61 3.70
C SER A 132 12.41 -13.63 3.75
N ILE A 133 11.66 -13.64 4.85
CA ILE A 133 10.61 -12.64 5.10
C ILE A 133 11.19 -11.22 5.02
N LYS A 134 12.37 -10.99 5.59
CA LYS A 134 13.08 -9.70 5.53
C LYS A 134 13.25 -9.22 4.09
N HIS A 135 13.75 -10.08 3.19
CA HIS A 135 13.96 -9.70 1.79
C HIS A 135 12.66 -9.41 1.07
N LEU A 136 11.58 -10.14 1.37
CA LEU A 136 10.24 -9.83 0.86
C LEU A 136 9.76 -8.45 1.33
N LEU A 137 9.82 -8.17 2.64
CA LEU A 137 9.34 -6.92 3.23
C LEU A 137 10.15 -5.70 2.76
N GLN A 138 11.43 -5.91 2.45
CA GLN A 138 12.34 -4.88 1.95
C GLN A 138 12.32 -4.73 0.41
N MET A 139 11.51 -5.53 -0.29
CA MET A 139 11.43 -5.56 -1.76
C MET A 139 12.80 -5.83 -2.40
N THR A 140 13.51 -6.81 -1.85
CA THR A 140 14.84 -7.27 -2.28
C THR A 140 14.88 -8.77 -2.55
N SER A 141 13.74 -9.40 -2.88
CA SER A 141 13.67 -10.85 -3.13
C SER A 141 14.51 -11.32 -4.32
N GLY A 142 14.75 -10.43 -5.29
CA GLY A 142 15.37 -10.76 -6.57
C GLY A 142 14.44 -11.41 -7.58
N VAL A 143 13.13 -11.52 -7.30
CA VAL A 143 12.12 -12.01 -8.25
C VAL A 143 11.87 -10.96 -9.33
N LYS A 144 11.77 -11.40 -10.60
CA LYS A 144 11.51 -10.53 -11.74
C LYS A 144 10.19 -9.77 -11.54
N TRP A 145 10.23 -8.45 -11.70
CA TRP A 145 9.03 -7.62 -11.67
C TRP A 145 9.24 -6.30 -12.41
N ASP A 146 8.33 -5.97 -13.33
CA ASP A 146 8.14 -4.65 -13.90
C ASP A 146 6.83 -4.03 -13.38
N ASP A 147 6.94 -2.94 -12.59
CA ASP A 147 5.80 -2.23 -12.01
C ASP A 147 5.19 -1.16 -12.94
N THR A 148 5.64 -1.09 -14.20
CA THR A 148 5.24 -0.05 -15.15
C THR A 148 3.80 -0.23 -15.63
N HIS A 149 2.91 0.68 -15.23
CA HIS A 149 1.47 0.57 -15.51
C HIS A 149 1.09 0.81 -16.99
N THR A 150 1.99 1.43 -17.77
CA THR A 150 1.76 1.84 -19.17
C THR A 150 2.33 0.87 -20.19
N VAL A 151 3.07 -0.16 -19.76
CA VAL A 151 3.63 -1.20 -20.64
C VAL A 151 2.71 -2.43 -20.54
N ALA A 152 2.15 -2.84 -21.66
CA ALA A 152 1.16 -3.92 -21.71
C ALA A 152 1.76 -5.26 -21.26
N GLU A 153 3.03 -5.49 -21.56
CA GLU A 153 3.78 -6.71 -21.28
C GLU A 153 4.37 -6.74 -19.86
N SER A 154 4.22 -5.68 -19.07
CA SER A 154 4.74 -5.64 -17.70
C SER A 154 4.03 -6.68 -16.80
N GLU A 155 4.74 -7.19 -15.79
CA GLU A 155 4.12 -8.05 -14.79
C GLU A 155 2.99 -7.34 -14.04
N ARG A 156 3.12 -6.03 -13.82
CA ARG A 156 2.03 -5.21 -13.27
C ARG A 156 0.79 -5.27 -14.14
N ARG A 157 0.89 -5.16 -15.46
CA ARG A 157 -0.31 -5.21 -16.31
C ARG A 157 -0.94 -6.59 -16.36
N THR A 158 -0.12 -7.63 -16.44
CA THR A 158 -0.58 -9.02 -16.38
C THR A 158 -1.33 -9.30 -15.06
N MET A 159 -0.78 -8.85 -13.92
CA MET A 159 -1.45 -8.98 -12.63
C MET A 159 -2.78 -8.22 -12.56
N LEU A 160 -2.91 -7.05 -13.22
CA LEU A 160 -4.20 -6.34 -13.27
C LEU A 160 -5.26 -7.19 -13.97
N ASP A 161 -4.91 -7.84 -15.07
CA ASP A 161 -5.86 -8.67 -15.83
C ASP A 161 -6.28 -9.91 -15.00
N ILE A 162 -5.34 -10.51 -14.26
CA ILE A 162 -5.62 -11.58 -13.30
C ILE A 162 -6.57 -11.09 -12.19
N GLN A 163 -6.31 -9.90 -11.64
CA GLN A 163 -7.14 -9.29 -10.59
C GLN A 163 -8.56 -9.01 -11.08
N VAL A 164 -8.72 -8.50 -12.31
CA VAL A 164 -10.03 -8.28 -12.95
C VAL A 164 -10.74 -9.62 -13.18
N GLY A 165 -10.00 -10.70 -13.45
CA GLY A 165 -10.54 -12.04 -13.58
C GLY A 165 -11.12 -12.63 -12.28
N GLN A 166 -10.80 -12.06 -11.11
CA GLN A 166 -11.37 -12.40 -9.79
C GLN A 166 -11.34 -13.89 -9.41
N LYS A 167 -10.32 -14.62 -9.87
CA LYS A 167 -10.12 -16.04 -9.54
C LYS A 167 -9.18 -16.16 -8.33
N PRO A 168 -9.65 -16.70 -7.18
CA PRO A 168 -8.80 -16.86 -6.00
C PRO A 168 -7.53 -17.66 -6.30
N GLY A 169 -6.39 -17.18 -5.78
CA GLY A 169 -5.10 -17.86 -5.89
C GLY A 169 -4.33 -17.64 -7.19
N GLU A 170 -4.93 -17.10 -8.25
CA GLU A 170 -4.24 -16.91 -9.53
C GLU A 170 -3.08 -15.91 -9.44
N ILE A 171 -3.19 -14.86 -8.61
CA ILE A 171 -2.08 -13.94 -8.37
C ILE A 171 -0.90 -14.66 -7.70
N MET A 172 -1.15 -15.53 -6.72
CA MET A 172 -0.07 -16.30 -6.08
C MET A 172 0.59 -17.27 -7.06
N LYS A 173 -0.19 -17.95 -7.92
CA LYS A 173 0.36 -18.79 -8.99
C LYS A 173 1.22 -17.99 -9.96
N PHE A 174 0.76 -16.80 -10.34
CA PHE A 174 1.53 -15.89 -11.19
C PHE A 174 2.85 -15.50 -10.53
N MET A 175 2.82 -15.03 -9.27
CA MET A 175 4.04 -14.70 -8.53
C MET A 175 5.01 -15.90 -8.43
N ALA A 176 4.50 -17.09 -8.14
CA ALA A 176 5.31 -18.32 -8.08
C ALA A 176 5.91 -18.73 -9.44
N SER A 177 5.31 -18.31 -10.55
CA SER A 177 5.81 -18.60 -11.90
C SER A 177 6.94 -17.67 -12.35
N LEU A 178 7.14 -16.54 -11.67
CA LEU A 178 8.15 -15.56 -12.06
C LEU A 178 9.56 -16.06 -11.70
N PRO A 179 10.54 -15.88 -12.60
CA PRO A 179 11.91 -16.30 -12.34
C PRO A 179 12.61 -15.38 -11.34
N ARG A 180 13.63 -15.91 -10.67
CA ARG A 180 14.64 -15.10 -9.97
C ARG A 180 15.62 -14.51 -10.98
N ILE A 181 15.90 -13.22 -10.87
CA ILE A 181 16.85 -12.49 -11.73
C ILE A 181 18.01 -11.86 -10.94
N ALA A 182 17.96 -11.89 -9.61
CA ALA A 182 19.04 -11.44 -8.73
C ALA A 182 19.05 -12.26 -7.43
N GLU A 183 20.17 -12.29 -6.73
CA GLU A 183 20.24 -12.94 -5.41
C GLU A 183 19.42 -12.16 -4.37
N PRO A 184 18.72 -12.85 -3.44
CA PRO A 184 17.96 -12.17 -2.40
C PRO A 184 18.85 -11.23 -1.56
N GLY A 185 18.36 -10.01 -1.31
CA GLY A 185 19.06 -8.97 -0.56
C GLY A 185 20.01 -8.11 -1.40
N THR A 186 20.23 -8.40 -2.69
CA THR A 186 21.25 -7.70 -3.49
C THR A 186 20.73 -6.54 -4.35
N VAL A 187 19.47 -6.59 -4.76
CA VAL A 187 18.84 -5.58 -5.61
C VAL A 187 17.49 -5.19 -5.04
N TRP A 188 17.27 -3.89 -4.86
CA TRP A 188 15.95 -3.35 -4.54
C TRP A 188 15.12 -3.23 -5.81
N ASN A 189 13.91 -3.80 -5.80
CA ASN A 189 12.96 -3.71 -6.89
C ASN A 189 11.53 -3.60 -6.36
N TYR A 190 10.88 -2.44 -6.55
CA TYR A 190 9.53 -2.22 -6.07
C TYR A 190 8.52 -3.15 -6.75
N SER A 191 7.80 -3.96 -5.96
CA SER A 191 6.83 -4.92 -6.48
C SER A 191 5.44 -4.79 -5.86
N THR A 192 4.44 -4.46 -6.69
CA THR A 192 3.03 -4.55 -6.29
C THR A 192 2.58 -6.01 -6.15
N GLY A 193 3.15 -6.93 -6.93
CA GLY A 193 2.88 -8.36 -6.83
C GLY A 193 3.25 -8.95 -5.49
N GLU A 194 4.43 -8.61 -4.96
CA GLU A 194 4.91 -9.11 -3.67
C GLU A 194 4.05 -8.71 -2.48
N THR A 195 3.24 -7.66 -2.59
CA THR A 195 2.26 -7.33 -1.55
C THR A 195 1.22 -8.44 -1.37
N HIS A 196 0.90 -9.18 -2.43
CA HIS A 196 -0.01 -10.32 -2.35
C HIS A 196 0.66 -11.50 -1.65
N VAL A 197 1.97 -11.68 -1.84
CA VAL A 197 2.77 -12.67 -1.10
C VAL A 197 2.82 -12.33 0.39
N VAL A 198 3.00 -11.04 0.74
CA VAL A 198 2.88 -10.58 2.14
C VAL A 198 1.48 -10.85 2.70
N GLY A 199 0.43 -10.59 1.91
CA GLY A 199 -0.94 -10.90 2.33
C GLY A 199 -1.19 -12.40 2.54
N ALA A 200 -0.59 -13.26 1.71
CA ALA A 200 -0.63 -14.70 1.88
C ALA A 200 0.11 -15.14 3.15
N LEU A 201 1.28 -14.55 3.43
CA LEU A 201 2.05 -14.81 4.64
C LEU A 201 1.26 -14.46 5.91
N VAL A 202 0.55 -13.32 5.93
CA VAL A 202 -0.31 -12.94 7.07
C VAL A 202 -1.50 -13.89 7.24
N LYS A 203 -1.94 -14.56 6.18
CA LYS A 203 -3.10 -15.47 6.21
C LYS A 203 -2.74 -16.88 6.68
N ALA A 204 -1.53 -17.35 6.38
CA ALA A 204 -1.06 -18.71 6.65
C ALA A 204 -1.07 -19.05 8.15
#